data_AF-A0A2D6MFJ8-F1
#
_entry.id   AF-A0A2D6MFJ8-F1
#
_cell.length_a   1.000
_cell.length_b   1.000
_cell.length_c   1.000
_cell.angle_alpha   90.00
_cell.angle_beta   90.00
_cell.angle_gamma   90.00
#
_symmetry.space_group_name_H-M   'P 1'
#
loop_
_entity.id
_entity.type
_entity.pdbx_description
1 polymer ?
#
loop_
_entity_poly.entity_id
_entity_poly.type
_entity_poly.pdbx_seq_one_letter_code
_entity_poly.pdbx_strand_id
1 'polypeptide(L)'
;MNSYELSRAWFEFSFNNPEKINPTHSAIYFFAIEHCNRLGWKDKFGFPSQMVMEALGIKNWRTYTKHLNDLIDWGFIKLIEKSQNQYSSNIIAIVKNTISTTKSLDKALQKHSTKQSHTIVSINKQYNNKQVTMNNRKAEFNKLLAEHKEKYPEKMLDEFESYWTEHGPNDKKMRFEKQTSFSIARRLSRWKSRSNGTYDNNDESYTPT
;
A
#
# COMPACT_ATOMS: atom_id res chain seq x y z
N MET A 1 5.58 -21.45 -12.52
CA MET A 1 6.84 -20.80 -12.09
C MET A 1 6.43 -19.53 -11.36
N ASN A 2 7.02 -19.18 -10.22
CA ASN A 2 6.59 -18.00 -9.45
C ASN A 2 7.62 -16.87 -9.60
N SER A 3 7.15 -15.66 -9.93
CA SER A 3 8.00 -14.47 -10.06
C SER A 3 8.73 -14.13 -8.76
N TYR A 4 8.14 -14.41 -7.60
CA TYR A 4 8.79 -14.19 -6.29
C TYR A 4 10.00 -15.10 -6.08
N GLU A 5 9.92 -16.37 -6.49
CA GLU A 5 11.03 -17.33 -6.35
C GLU A 5 12.20 -16.93 -7.26
N LEU A 6 11.90 -16.52 -8.49
CA LEU A 6 12.90 -16.02 -9.45
C LEU A 6 13.59 -14.75 -8.95
N SER A 7 12.80 -13.81 -8.41
CA SER A 7 13.32 -12.59 -7.79
C SER A 7 14.25 -12.90 -6.62
N ARG A 8 13.86 -13.83 -5.73
CA ARG A 8 14.68 -14.24 -4.59
C ARG A 8 15.99 -14.87 -5.04
N ALA A 9 15.95 -15.78 -6.00
CA ALA A 9 17.16 -16.40 -6.56
C ALA A 9 18.10 -15.36 -7.21
N TRP A 10 17.54 -14.40 -7.96
CA TRP A 10 18.31 -13.31 -8.57
C TRP A 10 19.02 -12.44 -7.53
N PHE A 11 18.30 -11.99 -6.51
CA PHE A 11 18.90 -11.13 -5.49
C PHE A 11 19.86 -11.89 -4.58
N GLU A 12 19.63 -13.17 -4.30
CA GLU A 12 20.61 -14.02 -3.59
C GLU A 12 21.94 -14.11 -4.37
N PHE A 13 21.88 -14.37 -5.69
CA PHE A 13 23.06 -14.34 -6.54
C PHE A 13 23.73 -12.96 -6.55
N SER A 14 22.93 -11.90 -6.60
CA SER A 14 23.42 -10.52 -6.63
C SER A 14 24.15 -10.13 -5.34
N PHE A 15 23.61 -10.51 -4.18
CA PHE A 15 24.26 -10.29 -2.88
C PHE A 15 25.58 -11.05 -2.75
N ASN A 16 25.66 -12.25 -3.32
CA ASN A 16 26.88 -13.05 -3.30
C ASN A 16 27.93 -12.58 -4.34
N ASN A 17 27.54 -11.76 -5.33
CA ASN A 17 28.41 -11.33 -6.44
C ASN A 17 28.28 -9.82 -6.77
N PRO A 18 28.47 -8.90 -5.80
CA PRO A 18 28.21 -7.47 -6.02
C PRO A 18 29.06 -6.85 -7.14
N GLU A 19 30.30 -7.31 -7.30
CA GLU A 19 31.25 -6.82 -8.34
C GLU A 19 30.85 -7.19 -9.77
N LYS A 20 30.02 -8.24 -9.95
CA LYS A 20 29.59 -8.72 -11.28
C LYS A 20 28.28 -8.07 -11.74
N ILE A 21 27.47 -7.59 -10.80
CA ILE A 21 26.13 -7.12 -11.09
C ILE A 21 26.13 -5.64 -11.46
N ASN A 22 25.35 -5.34 -12.50
CA ASN A 22 24.95 -3.99 -12.88
C ASN A 22 23.42 -3.89 -12.85
N PRO A 23 22.81 -2.75 -12.47
CA PRO A 23 21.36 -2.56 -12.49
C PRO A 23 20.69 -2.96 -13.81
N THR A 24 21.39 -2.83 -14.93
CA THR A 24 20.88 -3.21 -16.26
C THR A 24 20.60 -4.71 -16.37
N HIS A 25 21.36 -5.58 -15.69
CA HIS A 25 21.06 -7.02 -15.66
C HIS A 25 19.72 -7.28 -14.98
N SER A 26 19.49 -6.64 -13.81
CA SER A 26 18.22 -6.73 -13.09
C SER A 26 17.08 -6.26 -13.99
N ALA A 27 17.24 -5.12 -14.66
CA ALA A 27 16.22 -4.58 -15.56
C ALA A 27 15.85 -5.56 -16.68
N ILE A 28 16.85 -6.14 -17.37
CA ILE A 28 16.62 -7.12 -18.45
C ILE A 28 15.95 -8.39 -17.91
N TYR A 29 16.43 -8.92 -16.78
CA TYR A 29 15.90 -10.15 -16.19
C TYR A 29 14.45 -9.98 -15.73
N PHE A 30 14.13 -8.90 -15.01
CA PHE A 30 12.77 -8.64 -14.55
C PHE A 30 11.82 -8.33 -15.70
N PHE A 31 12.30 -7.67 -16.76
CA PHE A 31 11.50 -7.49 -17.97
C PHE A 31 11.23 -8.83 -18.68
N ALA A 32 12.19 -9.76 -18.70
CA ALA A 32 11.95 -11.11 -19.21
C ALA A 32 10.86 -11.84 -18.40
N ILE A 33 10.89 -11.74 -17.06
CA ILE A 33 9.85 -12.31 -16.18
C ILE A 33 8.49 -11.68 -16.46
N GLU A 34 8.43 -10.35 -16.55
CA GLU A 34 7.21 -9.61 -16.91
C GLU A 34 6.65 -10.12 -18.24
N HIS A 35 7.51 -10.20 -19.25
CA HIS A 35 7.08 -10.57 -20.59
C HIS A 35 6.56 -12.01 -20.62
N CYS A 36 7.23 -12.91 -19.88
CA CYS A 36 6.78 -14.28 -19.68
C CYS A 36 5.43 -14.35 -18.96
N ASN A 37 5.20 -13.49 -17.93
CA ASN A 37 3.91 -13.39 -17.25
C ASN A 37 2.80 -13.00 -18.23
N ARG A 38 3.02 -11.98 -19.07
CA ARG A 38 2.05 -11.53 -20.08
C ARG A 38 1.72 -12.59 -21.11
N LEU A 39 2.68 -13.44 -21.43
CA LEU A 39 2.51 -14.54 -22.39
C LEU A 39 1.92 -15.81 -21.76
N GLY A 40 1.59 -15.79 -20.46
CA GLY A 40 1.00 -16.93 -19.76
C GLY A 40 2.01 -18.04 -19.41
N TRP A 41 3.26 -17.67 -19.11
CA TRP A 41 4.33 -18.60 -18.69
C TRP A 41 4.65 -19.70 -19.71
N LYS A 42 4.77 -19.33 -20.99
CA LYS A 42 5.26 -20.26 -22.04
C LYS A 42 6.68 -20.74 -21.73
N ASP A 43 6.96 -22.01 -22.06
CA ASP A 43 8.29 -22.62 -21.86
C ASP A 43 9.40 -21.87 -22.61
N LYS A 44 9.07 -21.32 -23.78
CA LYS A 44 9.94 -20.48 -24.58
C LYS A 44 9.14 -19.35 -25.22
N PHE A 45 9.76 -18.20 -25.36
CA PHE A 45 9.10 -17.03 -25.93
C PHE A 45 10.08 -16.13 -26.69
N GLY A 46 9.53 -15.36 -27.62
CA GLY A 46 10.28 -14.34 -28.34
C GLY A 46 10.60 -13.17 -27.41
N PHE A 47 11.85 -12.74 -27.43
CA PHE A 47 12.38 -11.62 -26.65
C PHE A 47 13.05 -10.63 -27.60
N PRO A 48 12.25 -9.73 -28.21
CA PRO A 48 12.74 -8.80 -29.22
C PRO A 48 13.65 -7.75 -28.58
N SER A 49 14.93 -7.72 -28.99
CA SER A 49 15.95 -6.85 -28.41
C SER A 49 15.58 -5.37 -28.45
N GLN A 50 15.01 -4.89 -29.57
CA GLN A 50 14.61 -3.50 -29.74
C GLN A 50 13.49 -3.09 -28.77
N MET A 51 12.48 -3.95 -28.60
CA MET A 51 11.39 -3.73 -27.63
C MET A 51 11.92 -3.65 -26.20
N VAL A 52 12.82 -4.56 -25.83
CA VAL A 52 13.42 -4.59 -24.49
C VAL A 52 14.25 -3.34 -24.23
N MET A 53 15.07 -2.94 -25.21
CA MET A 53 15.91 -1.75 -25.11
C MET A 53 15.08 -0.47 -24.97
N GLU A 54 13.99 -0.34 -25.75
CA GLU A 54 13.08 0.80 -25.66
C GLU A 54 12.34 0.83 -24.33
N ALA A 55 11.79 -0.30 -23.88
CA ALA A 55 11.06 -0.41 -22.62
C ALA A 55 11.94 -0.11 -21.40
N LEU A 56 13.23 -0.47 -21.45
CA LEU A 56 14.18 -0.27 -20.35
C LEU A 56 15.03 1.00 -20.49
N GLY A 57 14.87 1.76 -21.57
CA GLY A 57 15.67 2.96 -21.84
C GLY A 57 17.16 2.70 -22.14
N ILE A 58 17.51 1.50 -22.60
CA ILE A 58 18.90 1.14 -22.95
C ILE A 58 19.22 1.65 -24.36
N LYS A 59 20.02 2.71 -24.45
CA LYS A 59 20.37 3.33 -25.74
C LYS A 59 21.41 2.55 -26.56
N ASN A 60 22.29 1.79 -25.90
CA ASN A 60 23.40 1.12 -26.54
C ASN A 60 23.16 -0.39 -26.66
N TRP A 61 23.10 -0.90 -27.90
CA TRP A 61 22.90 -2.32 -28.19
C TRP A 61 24.01 -3.22 -27.63
N ARG A 62 25.26 -2.74 -27.59
CA ARG A 62 26.39 -3.49 -27.01
C ARG A 62 26.20 -3.71 -25.51
N THR A 63 25.66 -2.70 -24.81
CA THR A 63 25.35 -2.79 -23.38
C THR A 63 24.26 -3.82 -23.12
N TYR A 64 23.15 -3.76 -23.88
CA TYR A 64 22.08 -4.76 -23.81
C TYR A 64 22.60 -6.17 -24.06
N THR A 65 23.33 -6.37 -25.16
CA THR A 65 23.82 -7.70 -25.56
C THR A 65 24.80 -8.26 -24.56
N LYS A 66 25.71 -7.43 -24.02
CA LYS A 66 26.63 -7.83 -22.95
C LYS A 66 25.85 -8.37 -21.74
N HIS A 67 24.93 -7.59 -21.21
CA HIS A 67 24.18 -7.97 -20.01
C HIS A 67 23.22 -9.13 -20.23
N LEU A 68 22.66 -9.28 -21.44
CA LEU A 68 21.87 -10.46 -21.80
C LEU A 68 22.74 -11.72 -21.83
N ASN A 69 23.94 -11.64 -22.41
CA ASN A 69 24.88 -12.76 -22.43
C ASN A 69 25.34 -13.12 -21.02
N ASP A 70 25.64 -12.13 -20.18
CA ASP A 70 25.99 -12.37 -18.76
C ASP A 70 24.87 -13.16 -18.04
N LEU A 71 23.59 -12.79 -18.26
CA LEU A 71 22.43 -13.53 -17.72
C LEU A 71 22.29 -14.96 -18.26
N ILE A 72 22.70 -15.18 -19.52
CA ILE A 72 22.73 -16.51 -20.13
C ILE A 72 23.85 -17.35 -19.50
N ASP A 73 25.03 -16.78 -19.36
CA ASP A 73 26.21 -17.44 -18.79
C ASP A 73 26.01 -17.81 -17.31
N TRP A 74 25.29 -16.97 -16.55
CA TRP A 74 24.90 -17.28 -15.18
C TRP A 74 23.73 -18.27 -15.08
N GLY A 75 23.16 -18.67 -16.21
CA GLY A 75 22.09 -19.66 -16.29
C GLY A 75 20.72 -19.15 -15.82
N PHE A 76 20.51 -17.83 -15.72
CA PHE A 76 19.18 -17.27 -15.41
C PHE A 76 18.25 -17.29 -16.64
N ILE A 77 18.83 -17.17 -17.83
CA ILE A 77 18.15 -17.20 -19.12
C ILE A 77 18.81 -18.28 -19.98
N LYS A 78 18.02 -19.04 -20.73
CA LYS A 78 18.52 -19.95 -21.76
C LYS A 78 18.19 -19.39 -23.13
N LEU A 79 19.20 -19.16 -23.96
CA LEU A 79 19.01 -18.83 -25.37
C LEU A 79 18.72 -20.12 -26.15
N ILE A 80 17.55 -20.20 -26.77
CA ILE A 80 17.13 -21.33 -27.60
C ILE A 80 17.45 -21.06 -29.06
N GLU A 81 17.14 -19.85 -29.52
CA GLU A 81 17.39 -19.43 -30.90
C GLU A 81 17.84 -17.97 -30.90
N LYS A 82 18.94 -17.69 -31.61
CA LYS A 82 19.44 -16.34 -31.81
C LYS A 82 18.72 -15.72 -33.00
N SER A 83 18.31 -14.46 -32.90
CA SER A 83 17.71 -13.75 -34.02
C SER A 83 18.71 -13.64 -35.17
N GLN A 84 18.22 -13.86 -36.39
CA GLN A 84 19.03 -13.76 -37.61
C GLN A 84 19.17 -12.32 -38.09
N ASN A 85 18.18 -11.48 -37.80
CA ASN A 85 18.10 -10.08 -38.24
C ASN A 85 17.32 -9.23 -37.22
N GLN A 86 17.22 -7.92 -37.47
CA GLN A 86 16.51 -6.98 -36.59
C GLN A 86 14.99 -7.18 -36.53
N TYR A 87 14.42 -7.91 -37.50
CA TYR A 87 12.98 -8.18 -37.58
C TYR A 87 12.58 -9.48 -36.88
N SER A 88 13.56 -10.29 -36.47
CA SER A 88 13.37 -11.53 -35.74
C SER A 88 13.75 -11.34 -34.27
N SER A 89 13.06 -12.06 -33.40
CA SER A 89 13.31 -12.03 -31.95
C SER A 89 14.24 -13.16 -31.55
N ASN A 90 15.05 -12.94 -30.51
CA ASN A 90 15.71 -14.06 -29.83
C ASN A 90 14.63 -14.92 -29.18
N ILE A 91 14.74 -16.24 -29.25
CA ILE A 91 13.87 -17.13 -28.49
C ILE A 91 14.60 -17.53 -27.23
N ILE A 92 14.02 -17.19 -26.08
CA ILE A 92 14.61 -17.48 -24.77
C ILE A 92 13.64 -18.29 -23.90
N ALA A 93 14.19 -18.91 -22.86
CA ALA A 93 13.45 -19.51 -21.75
C ALA A 93 14.02 -18.99 -20.43
N ILE A 94 13.15 -18.78 -19.44
CA ILE A 94 13.57 -18.44 -18.08
C ILE A 94 13.86 -19.73 -17.33
N VAL A 95 15.00 -19.80 -16.66
CA VAL A 95 15.44 -20.98 -15.92
C VAL A 95 15.04 -20.84 -14.43
N LYS A 96 14.52 -21.92 -13.85
CA LYS A 96 14.36 -22.03 -12.39
C LYS A 96 15.70 -22.38 -11.77
N ASN A 97 16.46 -21.37 -11.37
CA ASN A 97 17.68 -21.60 -10.59
C ASN A 97 17.28 -21.92 -9.15
N THR A 98 17.34 -23.21 -8.79
CA THR A 98 17.20 -23.67 -7.40
C THR A 98 18.50 -23.43 -6.65
N ILE A 99 18.76 -22.18 -6.27
CA ILE A 99 19.91 -21.88 -5.42
C ILE A 99 19.55 -22.37 -4.01
N SER A 100 20.17 -23.47 -3.58
CA SER A 100 19.85 -24.25 -2.38
C SER A 100 20.32 -23.61 -1.05
N THR A 101 20.54 -22.30 -0.97
CA THR A 101 21.17 -21.70 0.22
C THR A 101 20.58 -20.36 0.64
N THR A 102 19.31 -20.38 1.06
CA THR A 102 18.57 -19.26 1.70
C THR A 102 19.27 -18.53 2.86
N LYS A 103 20.47 -18.95 3.28
CA LYS A 103 21.23 -18.43 4.42
C LYS A 103 21.90 -17.07 4.18
N SER A 104 22.24 -16.65 2.96
CA SER A 104 23.03 -15.41 2.76
C SER A 104 22.18 -14.13 2.76
N LEU A 105 21.06 -14.12 2.03
CA LEU A 105 20.15 -12.96 1.95
C LEU A 105 19.47 -12.66 3.30
N ASP A 106 19.02 -13.70 4.01
CA ASP A 106 18.30 -13.56 5.27
C ASP A 106 19.20 -12.99 6.39
N LYS A 107 20.49 -13.36 6.42
CA LYS A 107 21.48 -12.81 7.35
C LYS A 107 21.84 -11.36 7.07
N ALA A 108 21.87 -10.94 5.80
CA ALA A 108 22.19 -9.56 5.42
C ALA A 108 21.04 -8.59 5.75
N LEU A 109 19.78 -8.98 5.49
CA LEU A 109 18.61 -8.17 5.84
C LEU A 109 18.44 -8.01 7.35
N GLN A 110 18.71 -9.06 8.14
CA GLN A 110 18.66 -8.97 9.62
C GLN A 110 19.61 -7.90 10.18
N LYS A 111 20.80 -7.70 9.59
CA LYS A 111 21.76 -6.67 10.03
C LYS A 111 21.33 -5.24 9.69
N HIS A 112 20.46 -5.04 8.69
CA HIS A 112 19.94 -3.72 8.33
C HIS A 112 18.70 -3.35 9.18
N SER A 113 17.84 -4.32 9.49
CA SER A 113 16.65 -4.10 10.35
C SER A 113 16.99 -3.59 11.76
N THR A 114 18.17 -3.94 12.31
CA THR A 114 18.57 -3.53 13.66
C THR A 114 19.00 -2.06 13.77
N LYS A 115 19.29 -1.38 12.65
CA LYS A 115 19.65 0.05 12.65
C LYS A 115 18.47 0.99 12.35
N GLN A 116 17.38 0.49 11.76
CA GLN A 116 16.18 1.29 11.48
C GLN A 116 15.14 1.30 12.61
N SER A 117 15.40 0.61 13.73
CA SER A 117 14.51 0.62 14.91
C SER A 117 14.67 1.85 15.81
N HIS A 118 15.54 2.81 15.46
CA HIS A 118 15.66 4.11 16.16
C HIS A 118 15.14 5.26 15.30
N THR A 119 13.95 5.12 14.71
CA THR A 119 13.14 6.28 14.35
C THR A 119 12.22 6.59 15.52
N ILE A 120 12.28 7.82 16.04
CA ILE A 120 11.55 8.32 17.22
C ILE A 120 10.01 8.21 17.08
N VAL A 121 9.50 7.80 15.92
CA VAL A 121 8.07 7.68 15.65
C VAL A 121 7.76 6.31 15.05
N SER A 122 6.90 5.56 15.74
CA SER A 122 6.32 4.31 15.28
C SER A 122 5.48 4.56 14.02
N ILE A 123 5.88 3.99 12.88
CA ILE A 123 5.02 3.94 11.70
C ILE A 123 3.91 2.93 12.01
N ASN A 124 2.76 3.43 12.47
CA ASN A 124 1.55 2.62 12.55
C ASN A 124 1.14 2.23 11.13
N LYS A 125 1.37 0.95 10.76
CA LYS A 125 0.75 0.35 9.57
C LYS A 125 -0.76 0.62 9.65
N GLN A 126 -1.28 1.35 8.67
CA GLN A 126 -2.72 1.57 8.57
C GLN A 126 -3.38 0.21 8.28
N TYR A 127 -3.96 -0.40 9.31
CA TYR A 127 -4.85 -1.54 9.13
C TYR A 127 -5.99 -1.10 8.23
N ASN A 128 -6.29 -1.93 7.24
CA ASN A 128 -7.39 -1.76 6.31
C ASN A 128 -8.66 -1.39 7.11
N ASN A 129 -9.15 -0.16 6.97
CA ASN A 129 -10.33 0.30 7.69
C ASN A 129 -11.50 -0.59 7.28
N LYS A 130 -11.99 -1.41 8.22
CA LYS A 130 -13.33 -2.00 8.12
C LYS A 130 -14.29 -0.86 7.79
N GLN A 131 -15.22 -1.06 6.85
CA GLN A 131 -16.25 -0.06 6.56
C GLN A 131 -17.02 0.23 7.84
N VAL A 132 -16.69 1.33 8.51
CA VAL A 132 -17.40 1.79 9.70
C VAL A 132 -18.78 2.25 9.22
N THR A 133 -19.82 1.51 9.60
CA THR A 133 -21.20 1.84 9.24
C THR A 133 -21.61 3.18 9.88
N MET A 134 -22.61 3.85 9.29
CA MET A 134 -23.16 5.11 9.84
C MET A 134 -23.51 5.00 11.33
N ASN A 135 -24.11 3.86 11.72
CA ASN A 135 -24.51 3.59 13.10
C ASN A 135 -23.32 3.58 14.08
N ASN A 136 -22.18 3.03 13.67
CA ASN A 136 -20.98 3.00 14.52
C ASN A 136 -20.42 4.41 14.72
N ARG A 137 -20.41 5.25 13.68
CA ARG A 137 -19.94 6.64 13.77
C ARG A 137 -20.86 7.50 14.64
N LYS A 138 -22.16 7.25 14.59
CA LYS A 138 -23.14 7.88 15.48
C LYS A 138 -22.93 7.44 16.93
N ALA A 139 -22.68 6.15 17.19
CA ALA A 139 -22.39 5.65 18.53
C ALA A 139 -21.13 6.27 19.15
N GLU A 140 -20.06 6.43 18.35
CA GLU A 140 -18.85 7.14 18.79
C GLU A 140 -19.13 8.61 19.11
N PHE A 141 -19.93 9.29 18.29
CA PHE A 141 -20.35 10.67 18.55
C PHE A 141 -21.11 10.80 19.88
N ASN A 142 -22.00 9.85 20.18
CA ASN A 142 -22.80 9.86 21.41
C ASN A 142 -21.95 9.58 22.65
N LYS A 143 -20.92 8.74 22.52
CA LYS A 143 -19.94 8.51 23.58
C LYS A 143 -19.21 9.80 23.96
N LEU A 144 -18.83 10.62 22.98
CA LEU A 144 -18.19 11.92 23.23
C LEU A 144 -19.14 12.94 23.86
N LEU A 145 -20.43 12.89 23.54
CA LEU A 145 -21.44 13.71 24.22
C LEU A 145 -21.69 13.27 25.67
N ALA A 146 -21.51 11.98 25.97
CA ALA A 146 -21.68 11.46 27.32
C ALA A 146 -20.76 12.14 28.35
N GLU A 147 -19.55 12.52 27.94
CA GLU A 147 -18.57 13.26 28.78
C GLU A 147 -19.06 14.67 29.16
N HIS A 148 -20.11 15.17 28.51
CA HIS A 148 -20.67 16.50 28.72
C HIS A 148 -22.08 16.48 29.35
N LYS A 149 -22.59 15.31 29.73
CA LYS A 149 -23.92 15.13 30.34
C LYS A 149 -24.11 15.89 31.66
N GLU A 150 -23.07 16.02 32.46
CA GLU A 150 -23.15 16.73 33.75
C GLU A 150 -23.24 18.25 33.60
N LYS A 151 -22.84 18.80 32.44
CA LYS A 151 -22.69 20.25 32.23
C LYS A 151 -23.85 20.87 31.45
N TYR A 152 -24.60 20.07 30.71
CA TYR A 152 -25.65 20.52 29.81
C TYR A 152 -26.90 19.66 29.99
N PRO A 153 -28.10 20.26 29.91
CA PRO A 153 -29.35 19.54 30.05
C PRO A 153 -29.53 18.51 28.92
N GLU A 154 -30.14 17.36 29.25
CA GLU A 154 -30.28 16.22 28.34
C GLU A 154 -30.97 16.61 27.03
N LYS A 155 -32.08 17.35 27.11
CA LYS A 155 -32.81 17.86 25.95
C LYS A 155 -31.93 18.66 24.98
N MET A 156 -31.00 19.45 25.50
CA MET A 156 -30.07 20.23 24.68
C MET A 156 -29.04 19.34 23.97
N LEU A 157 -28.58 18.27 24.65
CA LEU A 157 -27.66 17.29 24.07
C LEU A 157 -28.33 16.45 22.97
N ASP A 158 -29.60 16.09 23.16
CA ASP A 158 -30.37 15.33 22.16
C ASP A 158 -30.62 16.14 20.89
N GLU A 159 -30.98 17.42 21.05
CA GLU A 159 -31.13 18.33 19.91
C GLU A 159 -29.77 18.54 19.21
N PHE A 160 -28.68 18.62 19.98
CA PHE A 160 -27.32 18.79 19.46
C PHE A 160 -26.88 17.57 18.65
N GLU A 161 -27.14 16.38 19.17
CA GLU A 161 -26.90 15.12 18.47
C GLU A 161 -27.70 15.08 17.16
N SER A 162 -29.00 15.34 17.23
CA SER A 162 -29.90 15.28 16.08
C SER A 162 -29.45 16.22 14.96
N TYR A 163 -29.06 17.44 15.30
CA TYR A 163 -28.56 18.42 14.33
C TYR A 163 -27.23 18.00 13.70
N TRP A 164 -26.26 17.53 14.49
CA TRP A 164 -24.92 17.24 13.98
C TRP A 164 -24.78 15.86 13.33
N THR A 165 -25.67 14.93 13.65
CA THR A 165 -25.75 13.61 13.02
C THR A 165 -26.72 13.58 11.82
N GLU A 166 -27.34 14.72 11.49
CA GLU A 166 -28.17 14.88 10.30
C GLU A 166 -27.39 14.49 9.03
N HIS A 167 -28.04 13.69 8.18
CA HIS A 167 -27.56 13.34 6.84
C HIS A 167 -28.74 13.17 5.87
N GLY A 168 -28.54 13.51 4.60
CA GLY A 168 -29.53 13.24 3.55
C GLY A 168 -29.63 11.76 3.18
N PRO A 169 -30.64 11.37 2.39
CA PRO A 169 -30.85 9.98 1.97
C PRO A 169 -29.69 9.41 1.12
N ASN A 170 -28.96 10.28 0.41
CA ASN A 170 -27.82 9.91 -0.43
C ASN A 170 -26.47 10.33 0.15
N ASP A 171 -26.45 10.86 1.39
CA ASP A 171 -25.22 11.35 2.01
C ASP A 171 -24.35 10.21 2.56
N LYS A 172 -23.06 10.25 2.25
CA LYS A 172 -22.06 9.33 2.82
C LYS A 172 -21.48 9.80 4.17
N LYS A 173 -21.75 11.06 4.56
CA LYS A 173 -21.19 11.71 5.74
C LYS A 173 -22.26 12.48 6.52
N MET A 174 -22.18 12.45 7.84
CA MET A 174 -23.02 13.25 8.74
C MET A 174 -22.57 14.72 8.75
N ARG A 175 -23.46 15.65 9.15
CA ARG A 175 -23.20 17.10 9.14
C ARG A 175 -21.87 17.48 9.83
N PHE A 176 -21.52 16.85 10.95
CA PHE A 176 -20.26 17.16 11.66
C PHE A 176 -19.00 16.77 10.87
N GLU A 177 -19.05 15.69 10.09
CA GLU A 177 -17.92 15.17 9.31
C GLU A 177 -17.64 15.96 8.03
N LYS A 178 -18.59 16.81 7.64
CA LYS A 178 -18.44 17.75 6.53
C LYS A 178 -17.62 18.98 6.93
N GLN A 179 -17.30 19.15 8.23
CA GLN A 179 -16.51 20.27 8.72
C GLN A 179 -15.00 19.97 8.61
N THR A 180 -14.19 20.98 8.28
CA THR A 180 -12.72 20.88 8.30
C THR A 180 -12.17 20.68 9.71
N SER A 181 -12.90 21.17 10.73
CA SER A 181 -12.60 20.93 12.15
C SER A 181 -13.89 20.91 12.98
N PHE A 182 -13.93 20.04 14.00
CA PHE A 182 -15.11 19.85 14.83
C PHE A 182 -14.74 19.70 16.32
N SER A 183 -14.97 20.76 17.11
CA SER A 183 -14.80 20.74 18.57
C SER A 183 -16.17 20.73 19.25
N ILE A 184 -16.50 19.61 19.91
CA ILE A 184 -17.78 19.39 20.60
C ILE A 184 -17.97 20.43 21.72
N ALA A 185 -17.00 20.55 22.63
CA ALA A 185 -17.06 21.48 23.75
C ALA A 185 -17.32 22.94 23.33
N ARG A 186 -16.64 23.43 22.29
CA ARG A 186 -16.83 24.81 21.78
C ARG A 186 -18.23 25.01 21.19
N ARG A 187 -18.75 24.01 20.48
CA ARG A 187 -20.07 24.09 19.83
C ARG A 187 -21.20 23.95 20.84
N LEU A 188 -21.07 23.08 21.84
CA LEU A 188 -22.00 23.00 22.98
C LEU A 188 -22.07 24.32 23.76
N SER A 189 -20.91 24.94 24.06
CA SER A 189 -20.89 26.26 24.71
C SER A 189 -21.62 27.32 23.88
N ARG A 190 -21.44 27.33 22.55
CA ARG A 190 -22.13 28.28 21.66
C ARG A 190 -23.62 28.00 21.56
N TRP A 191 -24.03 26.73 21.55
CA TRP A 191 -25.44 26.35 21.58
C TRP A 191 -26.12 26.84 22.85
N LYS A 192 -25.48 26.69 24.01
CA LYS A 192 -26.02 27.20 25.29
C LYS A 192 -26.17 28.72 25.27
N SER A 193 -25.18 29.44 24.75
CA SER A 193 -25.25 30.91 24.66
C SER A 193 -26.31 31.40 23.67
N ARG A 194 -26.68 30.60 22.66
CA ARG A 194 -27.70 30.95 21.66
C ARG A 194 -29.12 30.58 22.08
N SER A 195 -29.26 29.67 23.04
CA SER A 195 -30.56 29.17 23.47
C SER A 195 -31.27 30.12 24.42
N ASN A 196 -30.70 31.28 24.80
CA ASN A 196 -31.34 32.31 25.63
C ASN A 196 -32.14 31.77 26.83
N GLY A 197 -31.61 30.75 27.52
CA GLY A 197 -32.25 30.15 28.70
C GLY A 197 -33.40 29.18 28.43
N THR A 198 -33.66 28.76 27.18
CA THR A 198 -34.71 27.77 26.85
C THR A 198 -34.54 26.41 27.53
N TYR A 199 -33.34 26.11 28.06
CA TYR A 199 -33.05 24.86 28.76
C TYR A 199 -32.60 25.07 30.22
N ASP A 200 -32.72 26.30 30.76
CA ASP A 200 -32.31 26.61 32.14
C ASP A 200 -33.40 26.24 33.17
N ASN A 201 -34.59 25.80 32.73
CA ASN A 201 -35.62 25.26 33.60
C ASN A 201 -35.44 23.75 33.75
N ASN A 202 -34.82 23.34 34.86
CA ASN A 202 -34.93 21.98 35.39
C ASN A 202 -36.39 21.74 35.79
N ASP A 203 -37.13 20.96 35.01
CA ASP A 203 -38.39 20.40 35.52
C ASP A 203 -38.06 19.12 36.28
N GLU A 204 -37.87 19.27 37.60
CA GLU A 204 -38.04 18.20 38.56
C GLU A 204 -39.50 17.73 38.52
N SER A 205 -39.82 16.65 37.80
CA SER A 205 -40.92 15.77 38.20
C SER A 205 -41.04 14.49 37.35
N TYR A 206 -40.50 13.38 37.86
CA TYR A 206 -41.26 12.13 37.93
C TYR A 206 -40.68 11.20 39.01
N THR A 207 -41.30 11.21 40.19
CA THR A 207 -41.14 10.15 41.20
C THR A 207 -42.12 9.01 40.88
N PRO A 208 -41.68 7.75 40.77
CA PRO A 208 -42.58 6.63 40.61
C PRO A 208 -43.15 6.21 41.97
N THR A 209 -44.48 6.22 42.08
CA THR A 209 -45.26 5.37 43.01
C THR A 209 -46.38 4.74 42.23
#